data_AF-A0A811AQG5-F1
#
_entry.id   AF-A0A811AQG5-F1
#
_cell.length_a   1.000
_cell.length_b   1.000
_cell.length_c   1.000
_cell.angle_alpha   90.00
_cell.angle_beta   90.00
_cell.angle_gamma   90.00
#
_symmetry.space_group_name_H-M   'P 1'
#
loop_
_entity.id
_entity.type
_entity.pdbx_description
1 polymer ?
#
loop_
_entity_poly.entity_id
_entity_poly.type
_entity_poly.pdbx_seq_one_letter_code
_entity_poly.pdbx_strand_id
1 'polypeptide(L)'
;MQSMLPQNVQGGEWQSRAIAMNKAPVFGTKFWCVREGKTMSLQMLREHMTLEGMAKLYCRGLDDQWPEEAIAPLRNYLQDVPDSICHW
;
A
#
# COMPACT_ATOMS: atom_id res chain seq x y z
N MET A 1 -19.50 1.58 -8.30
CA MET A 1 -18.14 2.04 -8.65
C MET A 1 -17.78 1.49 -10.01
N GLN A 2 -17.41 2.33 -10.97
CA GLN A 2 -16.79 1.87 -12.22
C GLN A 2 -15.31 1.56 -11.94
N SER A 3 -14.81 0.44 -12.44
CA SER A 3 -13.38 0.09 -12.36
C SER A 3 -12.56 1.08 -13.18
N MET A 4 -11.49 1.62 -12.60
CA MET A 4 -10.54 2.48 -13.32
C MET A 4 -9.48 1.66 -14.10
N LEU A 5 -9.57 0.33 -14.07
CA LEU A 5 -8.60 -0.54 -14.74
C LEU A 5 -8.97 -0.71 -16.22
N PRO A 6 -8.02 -0.52 -17.15
CA PRO A 6 -8.26 -0.74 -18.57
C PRO A 6 -8.59 -2.22 -18.82
N GLN A 7 -9.65 -2.48 -19.57
CA GLN A 7 -10.21 -3.83 -19.72
C GLN A 7 -9.40 -4.75 -20.63
N ASN A 8 -8.53 -4.20 -21.49
CA ASN A 8 -7.89 -4.94 -22.59
C ASN A 8 -6.37 -4.73 -22.66
N VAL A 9 -5.63 -5.20 -21.66
CA VAL A 9 -4.16 -5.20 -21.72
C VAL A 9 -3.66 -6.63 -21.52
N GLN A 10 -3.12 -7.25 -22.57
CA GLN A 10 -2.49 -8.56 -22.49
C GLN A 10 -1.37 -8.53 -21.43
N GLY A 11 -1.44 -9.43 -20.44
CA GLY A 11 -0.49 -9.51 -19.31
C GLY A 11 -1.11 -9.17 -17.95
N GLY A 12 -2.08 -9.94 -17.47
CA GLY A 12 -2.86 -9.67 -16.23
C GLY A 12 -2.04 -9.52 -14.92
N GLU A 13 -0.75 -9.80 -14.94
CA GLU A 13 0.15 -9.60 -13.79
C GLU A 13 0.31 -8.13 -13.39
N TRP A 14 0.41 -7.21 -14.36
CA TRP A 14 0.61 -5.79 -14.04
C TRP A 14 -0.67 -5.17 -13.42
N GLN A 15 -1.85 -5.64 -13.83
CA GLN A 15 -3.13 -5.22 -13.24
C GLN A 15 -3.25 -5.69 -11.79
N SER A 16 -2.88 -6.95 -11.53
CA SER A 16 -2.88 -7.50 -10.18
C SER A 16 -1.91 -6.74 -9.27
N ARG A 17 -0.73 -6.38 -9.78
CA ARG A 17 0.24 -5.51 -9.09
C ARG A 17 -0.31 -4.11 -8.84
N ALA A 18 -0.98 -3.50 -9.81
CA ALA A 18 -1.60 -2.19 -9.63
C ALA A 18 -2.73 -2.21 -8.59
N ILE A 19 -3.51 -3.29 -8.52
CA ILE A 19 -4.51 -3.49 -7.45
C ILE A 19 -3.83 -3.61 -6.09
N ALA A 20 -2.77 -4.43 -5.98
CA ALA A 20 -2.01 -4.58 -4.74
C ALA A 20 -1.40 -3.25 -4.29
N MET A 21 -0.78 -2.51 -5.21
CA MET A 21 -0.20 -1.17 -4.99
C MET A 21 -1.23 -0.18 -4.46
N ASN A 22 -2.48 -0.21 -4.94
CA ASN A 22 -3.51 0.71 -4.46
C ASN A 22 -4.08 0.26 -3.11
N LYS A 23 -4.19 -1.05 -2.87
CA LYS A 23 -4.72 -1.59 -1.60
C LYS A 23 -3.76 -1.34 -0.44
N ALA A 24 -2.47 -1.56 -0.63
CA ALA A 24 -1.46 -1.47 0.43
C ALA A 24 -1.46 -0.12 1.20
N PRO A 25 -1.27 1.05 0.55
CA PRO A 25 -1.25 2.33 1.24
C PRO A 25 -2.63 2.73 1.74
N VAL A 26 -3.71 2.36 1.06
CA VAL A 26 -5.08 2.68 1.52
C VAL A 26 -5.41 1.96 2.82
N PHE A 27 -5.11 0.67 2.93
CA PHE A 27 -5.37 -0.09 4.16
C PHE A 27 -4.46 0.34 5.30
N GLY A 28 -3.15 0.50 5.05
CA GLY A 28 -2.21 0.97 6.06
C GLY A 28 -2.56 2.37 6.58
N THR A 29 -2.84 3.32 5.68
CA THR A 29 -3.18 4.71 6.07
C THR A 29 -4.50 4.76 6.81
N LYS A 30 -5.51 3.99 6.38
CA LYS A 30 -6.79 3.89 7.08
C LYS A 30 -6.60 3.38 8.51
N PHE A 31 -5.82 2.33 8.69
CA PHE A 31 -5.56 1.78 10.02
C PHE A 31 -4.87 2.80 10.92
N TRP A 32 -3.82 3.43 10.41
CA TRP A 32 -3.10 4.49 11.12
C TRP A 32 -4.04 5.63 11.53
N CYS A 33 -4.86 6.14 10.61
CA CYS A 33 -5.81 7.20 10.88
C CYS A 33 -6.81 6.84 11.99
N VAL A 34 -7.37 5.62 11.97
CA VAL A 34 -8.28 5.16 13.02
C VAL A 34 -7.58 5.09 14.37
N ARG A 35 -6.36 4.56 14.41
CA ARG A 35 -5.58 4.44 15.66
C ARG A 35 -5.25 5.80 16.28
N GLU A 36 -4.90 6.77 15.45
CA GLU A 36 -4.49 8.10 15.88
C GLU A 36 -5.67 9.10 16.01
N GLY A 37 -6.92 8.65 15.80
CA GLY A 37 -8.10 9.52 15.83
C GLY A 37 -8.11 10.60 14.73
N LYS A 38 -7.47 10.34 13.59
CA LYS A 38 -7.34 11.26 12.46
C LYS A 38 -8.32 10.93 11.34
N THR A 39 -8.76 11.95 10.61
CA THR A 39 -9.50 11.76 9.36
C THR A 39 -8.51 11.51 8.22
N MET A 40 -8.71 10.44 7.47
CA MET A 40 -7.91 10.14 6.29
C MET A 40 -8.18 11.16 5.18
N SER A 41 -7.11 11.68 4.56
CA SER A 41 -7.19 12.60 3.41
C SER A 41 -6.50 12.03 2.19
N LEU A 42 -6.83 12.55 1.00
CA LEU A 42 -6.13 12.20 -0.24
C LEU A 42 -4.65 12.60 -0.20
N GLN A 43 -4.30 13.67 0.53
CA GLN A 43 -2.91 14.09 0.70
C GLN A 43 -2.11 13.04 1.49
N MET A 44 -2.63 12.56 2.60
CA MET A 44 -2.00 11.49 3.40
C MET A 44 -1.82 10.22 2.58
N LEU A 45 -2.82 9.84 1.78
CA LEU A 45 -2.71 8.69 0.90
C LEU A 45 -1.59 8.87 -0.13
N ARG A 46 -1.44 10.06 -0.72
CA ARG A 46 -0.38 10.36 -1.70
C ARG A 46 1.02 10.26 -1.08
N GLU A 47 1.20 10.69 0.16
CA GLU A 47 2.47 10.58 0.89
C GLU A 47 2.90 9.12 1.03
N HIS A 48 1.95 8.20 1.21
CA HIS A 48 2.18 6.77 1.32
C HIS A 48 2.13 6.00 0.00
N MET A 49 1.82 6.63 -1.14
CA MET A 49 1.77 5.94 -2.44
C MET A 49 3.16 5.69 -3.06
N THR A 50 4.19 6.37 -2.58
CA THR A 50 5.57 6.09 -3.00
C THR A 50 6.07 4.78 -2.37
N LEU A 51 7.03 4.11 -3.02
CA LEU A 51 7.64 2.90 -2.44
C LEU A 51 8.25 3.20 -1.06
N GLU A 52 8.89 4.36 -0.91
CA GLU A 52 9.41 4.87 0.36
C GLU A 52 8.32 5.02 1.41
N GLY A 53 7.22 5.67 1.03
CA GLY A 53 6.10 5.95 1.91
C GLY A 53 5.43 4.67 2.39
N MET A 54 5.31 3.66 1.52
CA MET A 54 4.81 2.34 1.90
C MET A 54 5.78 1.58 2.80
N ALA A 55 7.08 1.60 2.51
CA ALA A 55 8.09 0.96 3.34
C ALA A 55 8.13 1.58 4.75
N LYS A 56 8.10 2.90 4.86
CA LYS A 56 8.01 3.62 6.14
C LYS A 56 6.75 3.24 6.92
N LEU A 57 5.61 3.16 6.24
CA LEU A 57 4.34 2.76 6.84
C LEU A 57 4.37 1.30 7.32
N TYR A 58 5.01 0.41 6.56
CA TYR A 58 5.22 -0.98 6.93
C TYR A 58 6.11 -1.12 8.17
N CYS A 59 7.29 -0.48 8.19
CA CYS A 59 8.19 -0.48 9.34
C CYS A 59 7.48 0.06 10.59
N ARG A 60 6.76 1.18 10.44
CA ARG A 60 5.96 1.75 11.52
C ARG A 60 4.96 0.75 12.08
N GLY A 61 4.24 0.04 11.20
CA GLY A 61 3.27 -0.97 11.60
C GLY A 61 3.89 -2.16 12.32
N LEU A 62 5.13 -2.55 11.97
CA LEU A 62 5.88 -3.58 12.71
C LEU A 62 6.26 -3.08 14.11
N ASP A 63 6.84 -1.88 14.21
CA ASP A 63 7.26 -1.28 15.48
C ASP A 63 6.08 -1.10 16.44
N ASP A 64 4.93 -0.66 15.90
CA ASP A 64 3.69 -0.43 16.63
C ASP A 64 2.85 -1.71 16.84
N GLN A 65 3.32 -2.87 16.37
CA GLN A 65 2.64 -4.17 16.47
C GLN A 65 1.20 -4.14 15.94
N TRP A 66 1.01 -3.59 14.75
CA TRP A 66 -0.29 -3.60 14.08
C TRP A 66 -0.77 -5.04 13.81
N PRO A 67 -2.09 -5.26 13.78
CA PRO A 67 -2.64 -6.57 13.48
C PRO A 67 -2.32 -6.99 12.04
N GLU A 68 -2.30 -8.29 11.81
CA GLU A 68 -1.89 -8.89 10.54
C GLU A 68 -2.74 -8.38 9.36
N GLU A 69 -4.02 -8.10 9.58
CA GLU A 69 -4.92 -7.58 8.54
C GLU A 69 -4.51 -6.19 8.04
N ALA A 70 -3.81 -5.40 8.87
CA ALA A 70 -3.28 -4.09 8.49
C ALA A 70 -1.89 -4.19 7.84
N ILE A 71 -1.10 -5.18 8.22
CA ILE A 71 0.29 -5.37 7.77
C ILE A 71 0.38 -6.17 6.47
N ALA A 72 -0.44 -7.21 6.31
CA ALA A 72 -0.36 -8.13 5.17
C ALA A 72 -0.44 -7.42 3.80
N PRO A 73 -1.32 -6.42 3.57
CA PRO A 73 -1.36 -5.72 2.29
C PRO A 73 -0.05 -5.00 1.94
N LEU A 74 0.59 -4.37 2.93
CA LEU A 74 1.87 -3.68 2.77
C LEU A 74 3.00 -4.69 2.49
N ARG A 75 3.08 -5.76 3.29
CA ARG A 75 4.08 -6.81 3.12
C ARG A 75 3.99 -7.47 1.75
N ASN A 76 2.79 -7.90 1.37
CA ASN A 76 2.58 -8.61 0.11
C ASN A 76 2.99 -7.76 -1.10
N TYR A 77 2.68 -6.46 -1.06
CA TYR A 77 3.10 -5.57 -2.14
C TYR A 77 4.61 -5.37 -2.16
N LEU A 78 5.24 -5.12 -1.01
CA LEU A 78 6.69 -4.83 -0.91
C LEU A 78 7.56 -6.06 -1.25
N GLN A 79 7.13 -7.27 -0.90
CA GLN A 79 7.84 -8.51 -1.24
C GLN A 79 7.87 -8.80 -2.75
N ASP A 80 6.87 -8.31 -3.48
CA ASP A 80 6.76 -8.48 -4.94
C ASP A 80 7.53 -7.40 -5.73
N VAL A 81 8.16 -6.43 -5.05
CA VAL A 81 8.95 -5.38 -5.70
C VAL A 81 10.35 -5.91 -6.02
N PRO A 82 10.80 -5.86 -7.29
CA PRO A 82 12.15 -6.30 -7.66
C PRO A 82 13.23 -5.54 -6.89
N ASP A 83 14.28 -6.25 -6.47
CA ASP A 83 15.44 -5.68 -5.75
C ASP A 83 16.10 -4.52 -6.50
N SER A 84 15.98 -4.48 -7.83
CA SER A 84 16.51 -3.40 -8.68
C SER A 84 15.83 -2.04 -8.47
N ILE A 85 14.67 -2.00 -7.81
CA ILE A 85 13.92 -0.79 -7.49
C ILE A 85 14.17 -0.36 -6.03
N CYS A 86 14.68 -1.27 -5.20
CA CYS A 86 14.92 -1.07 -3.78
C CYS A 86 16.37 -0.68 -3.49
N HIS A 87 16.67 0.62 -3.56
CA HIS A 87 17.84 1.19 -2.89
C HIS A 87 17.39 1.80 -1.55
N TRP A 88 17.30 0.97 -0.51
CA TRP A 88 17.01 1.38 0.88
C TRP A 88 18.26 1.28 1.73
#